data_AF-A0A7J4Q5R3-F1
#
_entry.id   AF-A0A7J4Q5R3-F1
#
_cell.length_a   1.000
_cell.length_b   1.000
_cell.length_c   1.000
_cell.angle_alpha   90.00
_cell.angle_beta   90.00
_cell.angle_gamma   90.00
#
_symmetry.space_group_name_H-M   'P 1'
#
loop_
_entity.id
_entity.type
_entity.pdbx_description
1 polymer ?
#
loop_
_entity_poly.entity_id
_entity_poly.type
_entity_poly.pdbx_seq_one_letter_code
_entity_poly.pdbx_strand_id
1 'polypeptide(L)' 'MQIPGSNFIGFNPARQRASDAFKKAKVPIVLERDLRRIWPIIFNEEFSN' A
#
# COMPACT_ATOMS: atom_id res chain seq x y z
N MET A 1 3.72 1.96 16.32
CA MET A 1 4.91 2.82 16.18
C MET A 1 5.28 2.88 14.71
N GLN A 2 5.55 4.07 14.18
CA GLN A 2 6.06 4.26 12.83
C GLN A 2 7.55 4.61 12.94
N ILE A 3 8.38 3.98 12.10
CA ILE A 3 9.81 4.31 12.04
C ILE A 3 9.93 5.65 11.29
N PRO A 4 10.67 6.65 11.79
CA PRO A 4 10.92 7.88 11.06
C PRO A 4 11.46 7.59 9.65
N GLY A 5 10.86 8.21 8.62
CA GLY A 5 11.21 7.96 7.22
C GLY A 5 10.55 6.74 6.57
N SER A 6 9.80 5.91 7.31
CA SER A 6 8.98 4.84 6.72
C SER A 6 7.64 5.35 6.23
N ASN A 7 7.14 4.76 5.14
CA ASN A 7 5.80 5.00 4.59
C ASN A 7 4.96 3.71 4.69
N PHE A 8 3.64 3.87 4.76
CA PHE A 8 2.71 2.75 4.72
C PHE A 8 2.12 2.57 3.31
N ILE A 9 1.76 1.34 2.96
CA ILE A 9 0.95 1.01 1.79
C ILE A 9 -0.26 0.22 2.28
N GLY A 10 -1.46 0.68 1.95
CA GLY A 10 -2.69 -0.04 2.22
C GLY A 10 -2.87 -1.18 1.23
N PHE A 11 -2.43 -2.38 1.58
CA PHE A 11 -2.51 -3.54 0.69
C PHE A 11 -3.79 -4.36 0.93
N ASN A 12 -4.57 -4.54 -0.13
CA ASN A 12 -5.78 -5.35 -0.21
C ASN A 12 -6.69 -5.24 1.04
N PRO A 13 -7.14 -4.02 1.41
CA PRO A 13 -7.95 -3.85 2.61
C PRO A 13 -9.30 -4.56 2.46
N ALA A 14 -9.51 -5.61 3.26
CA ALA A 14 -10.73 -6.41 3.20
C ALA A 14 -11.93 -5.79 3.92
N ARG A 15 -11.71 -4.83 4.83
CA ARG A 15 -12.76 -4.20 5.64
C ARG A 15 -12.84 -2.71 5.35
N GLN A 16 -14.06 -2.15 5.29
CA GLN A 16 -14.29 -0.72 5.05
C GLN A 16 -13.49 0.17 6.02
N ARG A 17 -13.44 -0.20 7.31
CA ARG A 17 -12.66 0.53 8.32
C ARG A 17 -11.17 0.63 7.97
N ALA A 18 -10.59 -0.42 7.37
CA ALA A 18 -9.19 -0.39 6.94
C ALA A 18 -9.02 0.54 5.73
N SER A 19 -9.92 0.43 4.74
CA SER A 19 -9.94 1.32 3.58
C SER A 19 -10.06 2.79 3.98
N ASP A 20 -10.95 3.12 4.92
CA ASP A 20 -11.15 4.48 5.42
C ASP A 20 -9.92 5.00 6.18
N ALA A 21 -9.27 4.14 6.97
CA ALA A 21 -8.03 4.49 7.67
C ALA A 21 -6.89 4.82 6.69
N PHE A 22 -6.70 4.00 5.65
CA PHE A 22 -5.68 4.27 4.62
C PHE A 22 -6.00 5.52 3.80
N LYS A 23 -7.27 5.75 3.43
CA LYS A 23 -7.70 6.98 2.73
C LYS A 23 -7.44 8.21 3.59
N LYS A 24 -7.79 8.16 4.88
CA LYS A 24 -7.53 9.25 5.83
C LYS A 24 -6.03 9.52 6.01
N ALA A 25 -5.22 8.48 6.01
CA ALA A 25 -3.76 8.58 6.10
C ALA A 25 -3.10 9.07 4.80
N LYS A 26 -3.86 9.18 3.69
CA LYS A 26 -3.36 9.60 2.37
C LYS A 26 -2.16 8.78 1.88
N VAL A 27 -2.18 7.48 2.19
CA VAL A 27 -1.15 6.54 1.73
C VAL A 27 -1.58 5.86 0.44
N PRO A 28 -0.64 5.34 -0.37
CA PRO A 28 -0.98 4.49 -1.51
C PRO A 28 -1.86 3.30 -1.07
N ILE A 29 -2.88 2.97 -1.86
CA ILE A 29 -3.78 1.84 -1.60
C ILE A 29 -3.78 0.95 -2.83
N VAL A 30 -3.40 -0.31 -2.64
CA VAL A 30 -3.48 -1.36 -3.65
C VAL A 30 -4.70 -2.21 -3.33
N LEU A 31 -5.74 -2.14 -4.16
CA LEU A 31 -6.96 -2.94 -3.98
C LEU A 31 -6.83 -4.37 -4.51
N GLU A 32 -5.80 -4.64 -5.31
CA GLU A 32 -5.54 -5.93 -5.92
C GLU A 32 -4.95 -6.92 -4.91
N ARG A 33 -5.19 -8.22 -5.12
CA ARG A 33 -4.66 -9.30 -4.26
C ARG A 33 -3.20 -9.66 -4.58
N ASP A 34 -2.70 -9.23 -5.73
CA ASP A 34 -1.35 -9.55 -6.17
C ASP A 34 -0.34 -8.66 -5.46
N LEU A 35 0.49 -9.27 -4.61
CA LEU A 35 1.54 -8.57 -3.85
C LEU A 35 2.56 -7.86 -4.75
N ARG A 36 2.78 -8.32 -5.98
CA ARG A 36 3.71 -7.68 -6.93
C ARG A 36 3.32 -6.24 -7.25
N ARG A 37 2.06 -5.87 -7.05
CA ARG A 37 1.56 -4.50 -7.26
C ARG A 37 2.10 -3.46 -6.29
N ILE A 38 2.73 -3.88 -5.19
CA ILE A 38 3.43 -2.93 -4.32
C ILE A 38 4.80 -2.53 -4.89
N TRP A 39 5.38 -3.32 -5.81
CA TRP A 39 6.72 -3.12 -6.33
C TRP A 39 6.92 -1.75 -7.00
N PRO A 40 6.02 -1.31 -7.91
CA PRO A 40 6.17 0.00 -8.55
C PRO A 40 6.02 1.16 -7.57
N ILE A 41 5.35 0.94 -6.43
CA ILE A 41 5.20 1.97 -5.39
C ILE A 41 6.49 2.12 -4.57
N ILE A 42 7.23 1.03 -4.34
CA ILE A 42 8.44 1.02 -3.51
C ILE A 42 9.67 1.42 -4.34
N PHE A 43 9.80 0.87 -5.54
CA PHE A 43 11.03 0.96 -6.34
C PHE A 43 10.87 1.82 -7.59
N ASN A 44 9.65 2.27 -7.90
CA ASN A 44 9.36 3.07 -9.10
C ASN A 44 9.76 2.35 -10.42
N GLU A 45 9.61 1.02 -10.43
CA GLU A 45 9.87 0.13 -11.58
C GLU A 45 8.83 -1.01 -11.61
N GLU A 46 8.71 -1.72 -12.73
CA GLU A 46 7.83 -2.89 -12.84
C GLU A 46 8.49 -4.15 -12.24
N PHE A 47 7.68 -5.03 -11.65
CA PHE A 47 8.19 -6.31 -11.14
C PHE A 47 8.58 -7.22 -12.32
N SER A 48 9.83 -7.70 -12.33
CA SER A 48 10.33 -8.63 -13.35
C SER A 48 9.79 -10.05 -13.11
N ASN A 49 9.34 -10.73 -14.17
CA ASN A 49 8.90 -12.14 -14.09
C ASN A 49 10.06 -13.13 -14.21
#